data_AF-A0A2W4MJI5-F1
#
_entry.id   AF-A0A2W4MJI5-F1
#
_cell.length_a   1.000
_cell.length_b   1.000
_cell.length_c   1.000
_cell.angle_alpha   90.00
_cell.angle_beta   90.00
_cell.angle_gamma   90.00
#
_symmetry.space_group_name_H-M   'P 1'
#
loop_
_entity.id
_entity.type
_entity.pdbx_description
1 polymer ?
#
loop_
_entity_poly.entity_id
_entity_poly.type
_entity_poly.pdbx_seq_one_letter_code
_entity_poly.pdbx_strand_id
1 'polypeptide(L)'
;MRPPSVTTVTSAPAPRSRATTAATSSAVASGCITIIISANTLVRPAGTATGGATTPSRNGVVTIRLVASTQTLPEGYEPHIGESRQYWRDIVLGLNDGLVSIFLLVIGVVGGGMASHDVLLAAVAAAVAGAISMAAGEYLATKSQDEVLTAELRLERNHIQKFHELEMDQLRGFFLDMGVKTEHIDGVVAAFQDNDEALLNAMAALEFGFVDKERRSPFKAMAASGLLFLAGSIPVVIPFAFTRSVGVATTWSTILTFVGLFTVGAVKAIVSRSSKIRSGLENMLIAGLGGIGAYYLGNFLQGVLAR
;
A
#
# COMPACT_ATOMS: atom_id res chain seq x y z
N MET A 1 -36.58 -31.06 -44.91
CA MET A 1 -35.76 -31.08 -46.15
C MET A 1 -34.65 -30.04 -46.00
N ARG A 2 -33.49 -30.37 -46.59
CA ARG A 2 -32.13 -29.80 -46.46
C ARG A 2 -31.98 -28.26 -46.43
N PRO A 3 -30.90 -27.74 -45.80
CA PRO A 3 -30.51 -26.33 -45.83
C PRO A 3 -29.59 -26.03 -47.03
N PRO A 4 -29.45 -24.75 -47.42
CA PRO A 4 -28.26 -24.24 -48.08
C PRO A 4 -27.62 -23.14 -47.21
N SER A 5 -26.33 -22.81 -47.24
CA SER A 5 -25.08 -23.42 -47.68
C SER A 5 -24.02 -22.42 -47.21
N VAL A 6 -23.02 -22.88 -46.47
CA VAL A 6 -21.87 -22.06 -46.04
C VAL A 6 -21.10 -21.58 -47.27
N THR A 7 -20.82 -20.28 -47.37
CA THR A 7 -19.78 -19.75 -48.26
C THR A 7 -18.71 -19.09 -47.41
N THR A 8 -17.67 -19.87 -47.12
CA THR A 8 -16.38 -19.40 -46.63
C THR A 8 -15.66 -18.75 -47.81
N VAL A 9 -15.42 -17.44 -47.75
CA VAL A 9 -14.43 -16.79 -48.62
C VAL A 9 -13.21 -16.50 -47.75
N THR A 10 -12.21 -17.37 -47.90
CA THR A 10 -10.84 -17.15 -47.47
C THR A 10 -10.15 -16.31 -48.55
N SER A 11 -9.61 -15.14 -48.19
CA SER A 11 -8.55 -14.51 -48.97
C SER A 11 -7.42 -14.03 -48.04
N ALA A 12 -6.21 -14.36 -48.47
CA ALA A 12 -4.93 -14.24 -47.76
C ALA A 12 -4.39 -12.78 -47.74
N PRO A 13 -3.25 -12.48 -47.07
CA PRO A 13 -3.01 -11.19 -46.40
C PRO A 13 -2.17 -10.14 -47.18
N ALA A 14 -2.28 -8.89 -46.67
CA ALA A 14 -1.34 -7.74 -46.74
C ALA A 14 -1.45 -6.81 -48.00
N PRO A 15 -1.22 -5.48 -47.86
CA PRO A 15 0.04 -4.95 -47.33
C PRO A 15 -0.10 -4.12 -46.06
N ARG A 16 0.92 -4.22 -45.21
CA ARG A 16 1.21 -3.25 -44.15
C ARG A 16 1.37 -1.86 -44.76
N SER A 17 0.42 -0.94 -44.57
CA SER A 17 0.76 0.49 -44.63
C SER A 17 1.09 0.94 -43.21
N ARG A 18 2.39 1.09 -42.99
CA ARG A 18 2.98 1.66 -41.79
C ARG A 18 2.63 3.15 -41.79
N ALA A 19 1.46 3.53 -41.30
CA ALA A 19 1.19 4.93 -40.96
C ALA A 19 1.86 5.21 -39.61
N THR A 20 3.18 5.38 -39.66
CA THR A 20 3.99 5.88 -38.56
C THR A 20 3.44 7.23 -38.17
N THR A 21 2.71 7.31 -37.05
CA THR A 21 2.36 8.58 -36.42
C THR A 21 3.68 9.20 -35.96
N ALA A 22 4.25 10.06 -36.78
CA ALA A 22 5.39 10.88 -36.38
C ALA A 22 4.87 11.94 -35.42
N ALA A 23 4.81 11.61 -34.13
CA ALA A 23 4.75 12.60 -33.07
C ALA A 23 6.14 13.22 -32.95
N THR A 24 6.37 14.32 -33.68
CA THR A 24 7.57 15.14 -33.47
C THR A 24 7.38 15.94 -32.18
N SER A 25 7.95 15.44 -31.08
CA SER A 25 8.12 16.26 -29.87
C SER A 25 9.39 17.09 -30.03
N SER A 26 9.28 18.40 -30.19
CA SER A 26 10.38 19.31 -29.85
C SER A 26 10.26 19.67 -28.38
N ALA A 27 11.20 19.21 -27.56
CA ALA A 27 11.31 19.66 -26.17
C ALA A 27 11.86 21.08 -26.16
N VAL A 28 10.97 22.07 -26.01
CA VAL A 28 11.37 23.45 -25.70
C VAL A 28 11.38 23.59 -24.18
N ALA A 29 12.44 24.20 -23.64
CA ALA A 29 12.84 24.26 -22.23
C ALA A 29 11.91 25.04 -21.28
N SER A 30 10.59 24.90 -21.43
CA SER A 30 9.59 25.43 -20.51
C SER A 30 8.32 24.58 -20.60
N GLY A 31 8.35 23.37 -20.03
CA GLY A 31 7.19 22.62 -19.52
C GLY A 31 5.94 22.45 -20.40
N CYS A 32 5.97 22.74 -21.70
CA CYS A 32 4.79 22.77 -22.55
C CYS A 32 4.90 21.70 -23.63
N ILE A 33 4.12 20.63 -23.49
CA ILE A 33 3.97 19.60 -24.52
C ILE A 33 2.89 20.09 -25.49
N THR A 34 3.29 20.43 -26.71
CA THR A 34 2.34 20.76 -27.79
C THR A 34 1.98 19.47 -28.53
N ILE A 35 0.74 18.98 -28.36
CA ILE A 35 0.21 17.86 -29.15
C ILE A 35 -0.61 18.45 -30.30
N ILE A 36 -0.15 18.26 -31.54
CA ILE A 36 -0.89 18.64 -32.74
C ILE A 36 -1.76 17.45 -33.14
N ILE A 37 -3.08 17.54 -32.94
CA ILE A 37 -4.04 16.53 -33.41
C ILE A 37 -4.66 17.04 -34.72
N SER A 38 -4.48 16.29 -35.80
CA SER A 38 -5.08 16.59 -37.10
C SER A 38 -6.61 16.48 -37.04
N ALA A 39 -7.31 17.47 -37.58
CA ALA A 39 -8.71 17.82 -37.31
C ALA A 39 -9.79 16.89 -37.91
N ASN A 40 -9.55 15.58 -38.08
CA ASN A 40 -10.50 14.70 -38.77
C ASN A 40 -11.40 13.85 -37.86
N THR A 41 -11.39 14.05 -36.53
CA THR A 41 -12.14 13.21 -35.58
C THR A 41 -12.67 14.00 -34.38
N LEU A 42 -13.51 15.02 -34.60
CA LEU A 42 -14.27 15.64 -33.52
C LEU A 42 -15.77 15.35 -33.65
N VAL A 43 -16.22 14.34 -32.90
CA VAL A 43 -17.62 14.22 -32.46
C VAL A 43 -17.84 15.27 -31.38
N ARG A 44 -18.86 16.11 -31.54
CA ARG A 44 -19.19 17.26 -30.69
C ARG A 44 -19.89 16.77 -29.40
N PRO A 45 -19.37 16.97 -28.17
CA PRO A 45 -20.20 16.84 -26.98
C PRO A 45 -20.94 18.16 -26.73
N ALA A 46 -22.24 18.07 -26.45
CA ALA A 46 -23.04 19.20 -26.01
C ALA A 46 -22.80 19.42 -24.51
N GLY A 47 -22.36 20.62 -24.12
CA GLY A 47 -22.18 20.99 -22.72
C GLY A 47 -21.44 22.31 -22.57
N THR A 48 -22.11 23.29 -21.99
CA THR A 48 -21.66 24.66 -21.71
C THR A 48 -20.45 24.69 -20.77
N ALA A 49 -19.29 25.10 -21.28
CA ALA A 49 -18.14 25.51 -20.48
C ALA A 49 -18.03 27.04 -20.49
N THR A 50 -18.15 27.63 -19.30
CA THR A 50 -17.92 29.04 -19.00
C THR A 50 -16.42 29.33 -18.94
N GLY A 51 -15.97 30.38 -19.66
CA GLY A 51 -14.73 31.09 -19.35
C GLY A 51 -13.43 30.55 -20.00
N GLY A 52 -13.35 30.56 -21.33
CA GLY A 52 -12.07 30.45 -22.04
C GLY A 52 -12.02 31.49 -23.17
N ALA A 53 -11.04 32.40 -23.15
CA ALA A 53 -10.87 33.40 -24.20
C ALA A 53 -10.52 32.72 -25.53
N THR A 54 -11.49 32.64 -26.44
CA THR A 54 -11.32 32.14 -27.81
C THR A 54 -10.84 33.28 -28.70
N THR A 55 -9.57 33.26 -29.10
CA THR A 55 -9.11 34.10 -30.22
C THR A 55 -9.33 33.33 -31.52
N PRO A 56 -10.05 33.85 -32.52
CA PRO A 56 -10.35 33.10 -33.73
C PRO A 56 -9.10 33.04 -34.62
N SER A 57 -8.50 31.86 -34.79
CA SER A 57 -7.45 31.60 -35.78
C SER A 57 -8.08 31.14 -37.10
N ARG A 58 -7.62 31.73 -38.20
CA ARG A 58 -8.22 31.67 -39.55
C ARG A 58 -8.02 30.34 -40.30
N ASN A 59 -7.39 29.35 -39.68
CA ASN A 59 -7.21 27.98 -40.19
C ASN A 59 -7.67 27.05 -39.07
N GLY A 60 -8.63 26.15 -39.34
CA GLY A 60 -9.39 25.31 -38.38
C GLY A 60 -8.58 24.38 -37.45
N VAL A 61 -7.61 24.93 -36.74
CA VAL A 61 -6.79 24.31 -35.72
C VAL A 61 -7.30 24.86 -34.39
N VAL A 62 -8.11 24.07 -33.70
CA VAL A 62 -8.48 24.35 -32.31
C VAL A 62 -7.30 23.92 -31.44
N THR A 63 -6.51 24.88 -30.97
CA THR A 63 -5.45 24.61 -30.00
C THR A 63 -6.09 24.49 -28.62
N ILE A 64 -6.38 23.27 -28.18
CA ILE A 64 -6.76 23.00 -26.79
C ILE A 64 -5.49 23.09 -25.95
N ARG A 65 -5.30 24.22 -25.25
CA ARG A 65 -4.23 24.35 -24.26
C ARG A 65 -4.66 23.62 -23.00
N LEU A 66 -4.23 22.36 -22.87
CA LEU A 66 -4.23 21.66 -21.58
C LEU A 66 -3.22 22.35 -20.68
N VAL A 67 -3.68 23.38 -19.95
CA VAL A 67 -2.95 23.89 -18.80
C VAL A 67 -3.11 22.82 -17.73
N ALA A 68 -2.15 21.90 -17.63
CA ALA A 68 -1.99 21.11 -16.42
C ALA A 68 -1.77 22.13 -15.30
N SER A 69 -2.77 22.29 -14.44
CA SER A 69 -2.63 23.07 -13.21
C SER A 69 -1.68 22.30 -12.29
N THR A 70 -0.39 22.38 -12.54
CA THR A 70 0.61 22.17 -11.50
C THR A 70 0.48 23.38 -10.59
N GLN A 71 -0.39 23.29 -9.58
CA GLN A 71 -0.27 24.19 -8.43
C GLN A 71 1.15 24.02 -7.91
N THR A 72 2.01 25.00 -8.20
CA THR A 72 3.33 25.11 -7.60
C THR A 72 3.10 25.40 -6.13
N LEU A 73 3.25 24.37 -5.30
CA LEU A 73 3.13 24.50 -3.85
C LEU A 73 4.14 25.55 -3.37
N PRO A 74 3.79 26.34 -2.32
CA PRO A 74 4.68 27.38 -1.80
C PRO A 74 6.08 26.82 -1.49
N GLU A 75 7.11 27.65 -1.66
CA GLU A 75 8.48 27.30 -1.28
C GLU A 75 8.53 26.98 0.23
N GLY A 76 9.01 25.78 0.59
CA GLY A 76 8.98 25.27 1.96
C GLY A 76 7.76 24.41 2.31
N TYR A 77 6.77 24.25 1.43
CA TYR A 77 5.70 23.27 1.61
C TYR A 77 6.23 21.86 1.39
N GLU A 78 6.22 21.05 2.44
CA GLU A 78 6.62 19.66 2.35
C GLU A 78 5.42 18.76 2.05
N PRO A 79 5.41 18.04 0.92
CA PRO A 79 4.31 17.16 0.58
C PRO A 79 4.19 16.01 1.58
N HIS A 80 2.96 15.65 1.92
CA HIS A 80 2.69 14.45 2.70
C HIS A 80 3.04 13.19 1.91
N ILE A 81 3.28 12.09 2.63
CA ILE A 81 3.64 10.78 2.06
C ILE A 81 2.45 10.14 1.28
N GLY A 82 1.31 10.83 1.23
CA GLY A 82 0.15 10.49 0.40
C GLY A 82 -0.46 9.12 0.72
N GLU A 83 -1.19 8.57 -0.25
CA GLU A 83 -1.86 7.26 -0.15
C GLU A 83 -0.88 6.09 0.09
N SER A 84 0.44 6.31 -0.07
CA SER A 84 1.45 5.27 0.19
C SER A 84 1.67 4.97 1.68
N ARG A 85 1.18 5.83 2.58
CA ARG A 85 1.37 5.71 4.04
C ARG A 85 0.97 4.34 4.58
N GLN A 86 -0.17 3.81 4.13
CA GLN A 86 -0.70 2.54 4.63
C GLN A 86 0.19 1.35 4.20
N TYR A 87 0.75 1.39 2.99
CA TYR A 87 1.62 0.32 2.47
C TYR A 87 2.98 0.25 3.15
N TRP A 88 3.51 1.39 3.63
CA TRP A 88 4.78 1.42 4.37
C TRP A 88 4.74 0.59 5.65
N ARG A 89 3.59 0.61 6.34
CA ARG A 89 3.38 -0.23 7.52
C ARG A 89 3.59 -1.70 7.17
N ASP A 90 2.96 -2.17 6.11
CA ASP A 90 2.97 -3.59 5.76
C ASP A 90 4.32 -4.04 5.22
N ILE A 91 5.01 -3.17 4.46
CA ILE A 91 6.38 -3.40 3.99
C ILE A 91 7.33 -3.61 5.16
N VAL A 92 7.31 -2.68 6.13
CA VAL A 92 8.20 -2.74 7.29
C VAL A 92 7.84 -3.92 8.18
N LEU A 93 6.55 -4.18 8.43
CA LEU A 93 6.11 -5.31 9.24
C LEU A 93 6.47 -6.64 8.60
N GLY A 94 6.15 -6.85 7.31
CA GLY A 94 6.45 -8.10 6.60
C GLY A 94 7.94 -8.45 6.58
N LEU A 95 8.78 -7.50 6.17
CA LEU A 95 10.23 -7.73 6.13
C LEU A 95 10.82 -7.96 7.53
N ASN A 96 10.42 -7.15 8.51
CA ASN A 96 10.95 -7.25 9.86
C ASN A 96 10.51 -8.56 10.53
N ASP A 97 9.25 -8.95 10.39
CA ASP A 97 8.74 -10.19 10.98
C ASP A 97 9.40 -11.43 10.36
N GLY A 98 9.60 -11.45 9.04
CA GLY A 98 10.34 -12.51 8.36
C GLY A 98 11.80 -12.62 8.80
N LEU A 99 12.47 -11.48 9.04
CA LEU A 99 13.84 -11.46 9.57
C LEU A 99 13.88 -11.96 11.02
N VAL A 100 13.07 -11.37 11.91
CA VAL A 100 13.13 -11.65 13.35
C VAL A 100 12.63 -13.05 13.67
N SER A 101 11.43 -13.43 13.22
CA SER A 101 10.81 -14.70 13.61
C SER A 101 11.64 -15.91 13.15
N ILE A 102 12.13 -15.89 11.91
CA ILE A 102 12.94 -16.98 11.36
C ILE A 102 14.34 -16.98 11.99
N PHE A 103 14.92 -15.81 12.28
CA PHE A 103 16.20 -15.73 13.00
C PHE A 103 16.10 -16.32 14.41
N LEU A 104 15.08 -15.93 15.18
CA LEU A 104 14.84 -16.48 16.53
C LEU A 104 14.66 -18.00 16.49
N LEU A 105 13.90 -18.52 15.54
CA LEU A 105 13.73 -19.95 15.34
C LEU A 105 15.07 -20.63 15.05
N VAL A 106 15.83 -20.14 14.07
CA VAL A 106 17.14 -20.68 13.68
C VAL A 106 18.10 -20.70 14.85
N ILE A 107 18.23 -19.59 15.58
CA ILE A 107 19.11 -19.51 16.74
C ILE A 107 18.66 -20.45 17.86
N GLY A 108 17.36 -20.60 18.08
CA GLY A 108 16.83 -21.53 19.07
C GLY A 108 17.14 -22.98 18.75
N VAL A 109 16.89 -23.42 17.51
CA VAL A 109 17.19 -24.81 17.11
C VAL A 109 18.69 -25.10 17.05
N VAL A 110 19.52 -24.10 16.71
CA VAL A 110 20.99 -24.20 16.82
C VAL A 110 21.41 -24.32 18.28
N GLY A 111 20.79 -23.57 19.20
CA GLY A 111 21.00 -23.73 20.64
C GLY A 111 20.60 -25.12 21.14
N GLY A 112 19.59 -25.74 20.53
CA GLY A 112 19.21 -27.13 20.76
C GLY A 112 20.15 -28.18 20.15
N GLY A 113 21.22 -27.77 19.46
CA GLY A 113 22.23 -28.68 18.92
C GLY A 113 21.87 -29.33 17.57
N MET A 114 20.92 -28.78 16.82
CA MET A 114 20.59 -29.32 15.49
C MET A 114 21.74 -29.18 14.50
N ALA A 115 21.87 -30.16 13.60
CA ALA A 115 22.83 -30.11 12.51
C ALA A 115 22.38 -29.13 11.41
N SER A 116 23.33 -28.62 10.61
CA SER A 116 23.08 -27.55 9.63
C SER A 116 21.99 -27.90 8.61
N HIS A 117 21.93 -29.16 8.20
CA HIS A 117 20.90 -29.66 7.29
C HIS A 117 19.50 -29.59 7.90
N ASP A 118 19.35 -29.98 9.17
CA ASP A 118 18.07 -29.98 9.85
C ASP A 118 17.61 -28.56 10.15
N VAL A 119 18.57 -27.66 10.44
CA VAL A 119 18.29 -26.22 10.59
C VAL A 119 17.76 -25.63 9.28
N LEU A 120 18.37 -25.97 8.14
CA LEU A 120 17.88 -25.52 6.83
C LEU A 120 16.44 -25.98 6.57
N LEU A 121 16.16 -27.27 6.81
CA LEU A 121 14.82 -27.83 6.63
C LEU A 121 13.79 -27.12 7.52
N ALA A 122 14.12 -26.96 8.81
CA ALA A 122 13.25 -26.28 9.77
C ALA A 122 13.03 -24.82 9.38
N ALA A 123 14.07 -24.10 8.97
CA ALA A 123 13.99 -22.69 8.62
C ALA A 123 13.17 -22.45 7.34
N VAL A 124 13.32 -23.31 6.32
CA VAL A 124 12.51 -23.23 5.09
C VAL A 124 11.04 -23.54 5.41
N ALA A 125 10.78 -24.61 6.17
CA ALA A 125 9.42 -24.96 6.55
C ALA A 125 8.76 -23.85 7.36
N ALA A 126 9.48 -23.28 8.33
CA ALA A 126 9.02 -22.14 9.13
C ALA A 126 8.79 -20.89 8.28
N ALA A 127 9.66 -20.59 7.32
CA ALA A 127 9.51 -19.44 6.43
C ALA A 127 8.24 -19.54 5.59
N VAL A 128 7.98 -20.71 5.01
CA VAL A 128 6.77 -20.95 4.21
C VAL A 128 5.51 -20.94 5.07
N ALA A 129 5.52 -21.64 6.22
CA ALA A 129 4.38 -21.66 7.14
C ALA A 129 4.07 -20.26 7.68
N GLY A 130 5.10 -19.51 8.07
CA GLY A 130 5.00 -18.13 8.53
C GLY A 130 4.44 -17.20 7.45
N ALA A 131 4.92 -17.30 6.21
CA ALA A 131 4.41 -16.50 5.11
C ALA A 131 2.92 -16.78 4.80
N ILE A 132 2.50 -18.05 4.83
CA ILE A 132 1.09 -18.43 4.64
C ILE A 132 0.25 -17.88 5.79
N SER A 133 0.71 -18.02 7.03
CA SER A 133 0.01 -17.52 8.22
C SER A 133 -0.14 -16.00 8.17
N MET A 134 0.93 -15.27 7.84
CA MET A 134 0.91 -13.82 7.73
C MET A 134 0.00 -13.34 6.58
N ALA A 135 0.05 -14.01 5.43
CA ALA A 135 -0.84 -13.72 4.30
C ALA A 135 -2.32 -13.91 4.70
N ALA A 136 -2.66 -15.07 5.28
CA ALA A 136 -4.01 -15.37 5.71
C ALA A 136 -4.51 -14.40 6.80
N GLY A 137 -3.65 -14.08 7.78
CA GLY A 137 -3.94 -13.13 8.84
C GLY A 137 -4.23 -11.73 8.30
N GLU A 138 -3.41 -11.25 7.36
CA GLU A 138 -3.60 -9.93 6.74
C GLU A 138 -4.86 -9.87 5.86
N TYR A 139 -5.15 -10.94 5.11
CA TYR A 139 -6.39 -11.06 4.34
C TYR A 139 -7.61 -10.92 5.25
N LEU A 140 -7.64 -11.72 6.33
CA LEU A 140 -8.76 -11.76 7.25
C LEU A 140 -8.91 -10.43 7.99
N ALA A 141 -7.81 -9.85 8.48
CA ALA A 141 -7.82 -8.57 9.15
C ALA A 141 -8.35 -7.45 8.24
N THR A 142 -7.84 -7.35 7.01
CA THR A 142 -8.27 -6.31 6.05
C THR A 142 -9.74 -6.51 5.66
N LYS A 143 -10.16 -7.76 5.43
CA LYS A 143 -11.56 -8.07 5.08
C LYS A 143 -12.51 -7.76 6.24
N SER A 144 -12.17 -8.16 7.46
CA SER A 144 -13.00 -7.89 8.63
C SER A 144 -13.12 -6.40 8.93
N GLN A 145 -12.05 -5.62 8.74
CA GLN A 145 -12.12 -4.15 8.84
C GLN A 145 -13.09 -3.55 7.82
N ASP A 146 -13.06 -4.03 6.57
CA ASP A 146 -13.97 -3.57 5.51
C ASP A 146 -15.44 -3.95 5.78
N GLU A 147 -15.68 -5.16 6.30
CA GLU A 147 -17.01 -5.64 6.68
C GLU A 147 -17.60 -4.84 7.85
N VAL A 148 -16.81 -4.58 8.90
CA VAL A 148 -17.22 -3.76 10.05
C VAL A 148 -17.53 -2.35 9.60
N LEU A 149 -16.64 -1.70 8.85
CA LEU A 149 -16.87 -0.35 8.33
C LEU A 149 -18.13 -0.29 7.46
N THR A 150 -18.35 -1.26 6.59
CA THR A 150 -19.54 -1.31 5.74
C THR A 150 -20.82 -1.48 6.56
N ALA A 151 -20.76 -2.25 7.67
CA ALA A 151 -21.87 -2.38 8.59
C ALA A 151 -22.17 -1.07 9.32
N GLU A 152 -21.15 -0.36 9.80
CA GLU A 152 -21.29 0.94 10.47
C GLU A 152 -21.83 2.00 9.52
N LEU A 153 -21.29 2.13 8.30
CA LEU A 153 -21.82 3.09 7.30
C LEU A 153 -23.28 2.82 6.93
N ARG A 154 -23.70 1.55 6.95
CA ARG A 154 -25.11 1.19 6.74
C ARG A 154 -25.98 1.56 7.94
N LEU A 155 -25.48 1.38 9.15
CA LEU A 155 -26.17 1.79 10.37
C LEU A 155 -26.32 3.31 10.40
N GLU A 156 -25.24 4.03 10.11
CA GLU A 156 -25.21 5.49 10.08
C GLU A 156 -26.14 6.09 9.04
N ARG A 157 -26.18 5.51 7.83
CA ARG A 157 -27.18 5.90 6.82
C ARG A 157 -28.62 5.69 7.32
N ASN A 158 -28.89 4.66 8.12
CA ASN A 158 -30.22 4.48 8.71
C ASN A 158 -30.50 5.49 9.82
N HIS A 159 -29.49 5.90 10.59
CA HIS A 159 -29.63 6.93 11.61
C HIS A 159 -29.93 8.28 10.97
N ILE A 160 -29.17 8.70 9.96
CA ILE A 160 -29.42 9.94 9.21
C ILE A 160 -30.87 9.97 8.66
N GLN A 161 -31.38 8.86 8.14
CA GLN A 161 -32.75 8.80 7.61
C GLN A 161 -33.84 8.85 8.67
N LYS A 162 -33.62 8.28 9.87
CA LYS A 162 -34.65 8.12 10.90
C LYS A 162 -34.56 9.13 12.04
N PHE A 163 -33.36 9.64 12.28
CA PHE A 163 -32.96 10.44 13.44
C PHE A 163 -32.10 11.63 13.01
N HIS A 164 -32.40 12.22 11.85
CA HIS A 164 -31.61 13.29 11.22
C HIS A 164 -31.19 14.41 12.19
N GLU A 165 -32.13 14.93 12.99
CA GLU A 165 -31.86 16.00 13.97
C GLU A 165 -30.82 15.58 15.02
N LEU A 166 -30.84 14.31 15.47
CA LEU A 166 -29.87 13.79 16.42
C LEU A 166 -28.47 13.68 15.78
N GLU A 167 -28.38 13.24 14.52
CA GLU A 167 -27.09 13.17 13.83
C GLU A 167 -26.53 14.57 13.51
N MET A 168 -27.39 15.54 13.24
CA MET A 168 -26.99 16.94 13.10
C MET A 168 -26.46 17.52 14.42
N ASP A 169 -27.06 17.18 15.55
CA ASP A 169 -26.56 17.54 16.88
C ASP A 169 -25.22 16.85 17.21
N GLN A 170 -25.04 15.60 16.78
CA GLN A 170 -23.75 14.91 16.90
C GLN A 170 -22.66 15.57 16.04
N LEU A 171 -22.97 15.91 14.78
CA LEU A 171 -22.06 16.63 13.90
C LEU A 171 -21.66 17.99 14.51
N ARG A 172 -22.63 18.71 15.08
CA ARG A 172 -22.39 19.93 15.85
C ARG A 172 -21.40 19.67 16.99
N GLY A 173 -21.60 18.60 17.76
CA GLY A 173 -20.71 18.15 18.83
C GLY A 173 -19.26 17.95 18.35
N PHE A 174 -19.05 17.20 17.28
CA PHE A 174 -17.70 16.96 16.73
C PHE A 174 -16.96 18.25 16.38
N PHE A 175 -17.65 19.21 15.75
CA PHE A 175 -17.02 20.49 15.41
C PHE A 175 -16.71 21.35 16.64
N LEU A 176 -17.57 21.34 17.66
CA LEU A 176 -17.29 22.01 18.93
C LEU A 176 -16.05 21.40 19.62
N ASP A 177 -15.94 20.08 19.63
CA ASP A 177 -14.78 19.38 20.20
C ASP A 177 -13.48 19.66 19.42
N MET A 178 -13.58 19.89 18.10
CA MET A 178 -12.45 20.37 17.28
C MET A 178 -12.12 21.85 17.51
N GLY A 179 -12.89 22.57 18.32
CA GLY A 179 -12.65 23.97 18.70
C GLY A 179 -13.33 25.00 17.80
N VAL A 180 -14.30 24.59 16.97
CA VAL A 180 -15.14 25.55 16.23
C VAL A 180 -15.97 26.33 17.25
N LYS A 181 -15.88 27.66 17.19
CA LYS A 181 -16.64 28.52 18.10
C LYS A 181 -18.15 28.39 17.84
N THR A 182 -18.93 28.46 18.91
CA THR A 182 -20.40 28.41 18.88
C THR A 182 -21.02 29.48 17.97
N GLU A 183 -20.37 30.63 17.80
CA GLU A 183 -20.83 31.71 16.89
C GLU A 183 -20.79 31.34 15.40
N HIS A 184 -20.06 30.28 15.02
CA HIS A 184 -19.91 29.85 13.61
C HIS A 184 -20.50 28.48 13.32
N ILE A 185 -20.88 27.74 14.36
CA ILE A 185 -21.24 26.33 14.23
C ILE A 185 -22.50 26.12 13.40
N ASP A 186 -23.53 26.94 13.61
CA ASP A 186 -24.81 26.81 12.90
C ASP A 186 -24.64 27.04 11.40
N GLY A 187 -23.75 27.95 11.00
CA GLY A 187 -23.44 28.17 9.59
C GLY A 187 -22.70 27.00 8.93
N VAL A 188 -21.83 26.30 9.67
CA VAL A 188 -21.10 25.13 9.17
C VAL A 188 -22.05 23.93 9.04
N VAL A 189 -22.84 23.66 10.09
CA VAL A 189 -23.75 22.52 10.14
C VAL A 189 -24.89 22.67 9.13
N ALA A 190 -25.37 23.90 8.87
CA ALA A 190 -26.38 24.17 7.85
C ALA A 190 -25.97 23.70 6.43
N ALA A 191 -24.67 23.61 6.12
CA ALA A 191 -24.21 23.11 4.84
C ALA A 191 -24.46 21.60 4.62
N PHE A 192 -24.74 20.85 5.70
CA PHE A 192 -25.00 19.41 5.67
C PHE A 192 -26.48 19.05 5.81
N GLN A 193 -27.32 20.00 6.22
CA GLN A 193 -28.72 19.79 6.59
C GLN A 193 -29.59 19.20 5.46
N ASP A 194 -29.40 19.68 4.23
CA ASP A 194 -30.21 19.25 3.07
C ASP A 194 -29.51 18.17 2.23
N ASN A 195 -28.43 17.55 2.73
CA ASN A 195 -27.63 16.60 1.97
C ASN A 195 -27.14 15.43 2.84
N ASP A 196 -27.97 14.40 2.93
CA ASP A 196 -27.68 13.15 3.65
C ASP A 196 -26.37 12.49 3.24
N GLU A 197 -25.97 12.58 1.96
CA GLU A 197 -24.69 12.02 1.51
C GLU A 197 -23.51 12.87 1.98
N ALA A 198 -23.64 14.20 2.02
CA ALA A 198 -22.62 15.05 2.60
C ALA A 198 -22.51 14.82 4.12
N LEU A 199 -23.65 14.69 4.82
CA LEU A 199 -23.70 14.37 6.23
C LEU A 199 -23.07 13.01 6.52
N LEU A 200 -23.43 11.97 5.76
CA LEU A 200 -22.85 10.63 5.89
C LEU A 200 -21.34 10.65 5.67
N ASN A 201 -20.86 11.38 4.66
CA ASN A 201 -19.42 11.51 4.42
C ASN A 201 -18.69 12.27 5.55
N ALA A 202 -19.34 13.28 6.15
CA ALA A 202 -18.80 14.00 7.29
C ALA A 202 -18.76 13.12 8.55
N MET A 203 -19.86 12.43 8.87
CA MET A 203 -19.95 11.48 9.97
C MET A 203 -18.95 10.34 9.80
N ALA A 204 -18.83 9.76 8.60
CA ALA A 204 -17.84 8.73 8.31
C ALA A 204 -16.39 9.17 8.59
N ALA A 205 -16.07 10.42 8.27
CA ALA A 205 -14.75 10.98 8.52
C ALA A 205 -14.51 11.34 9.99
N LEU A 206 -15.52 11.87 10.69
CA LEU A 206 -15.39 12.39 12.05
C LEU A 206 -15.56 11.31 13.12
N GLU A 207 -16.50 10.38 12.92
CA GLU A 207 -16.81 9.31 13.87
C GLU A 207 -15.89 8.11 13.66
N PHE A 208 -15.72 7.65 12.41
CA PHE A 208 -14.97 6.42 12.10
C PHE A 208 -13.53 6.71 11.63
N GLY A 209 -13.16 7.98 11.44
CA GLY A 209 -11.83 8.35 10.94
C GLY A 209 -11.57 7.87 9.51
N PHE A 210 -12.63 7.64 8.73
CA PHE A 210 -12.54 7.00 7.42
C PHE A 210 -13.01 7.92 6.29
N VAL A 211 -12.22 8.03 5.22
CA VAL A 211 -12.61 8.71 3.99
C VAL A 211 -12.53 7.69 2.85
N ASP A 212 -13.61 7.57 2.07
CA ASP A 212 -13.88 6.49 1.09
C ASP A 212 -12.73 6.12 0.12
N LYS A 213 -11.74 6.99 -0.04
CA LYS A 213 -10.56 6.76 -0.89
C LYS A 213 -9.52 5.83 -0.29
N GLU A 214 -9.64 5.44 0.98
CA GLU A 214 -8.63 4.63 1.69
C GLU A 214 -8.98 3.13 1.84
N ARG A 215 -9.99 2.59 1.12
CA ARG A 215 -10.29 1.15 1.17
C ARG A 215 -9.14 0.31 0.61
N ARG A 216 -8.56 -0.54 1.46
CA ARG A 216 -7.46 -1.43 1.11
C ARG A 216 -7.96 -2.74 0.54
N SER A 217 -7.40 -3.18 -0.58
CA SER A 217 -7.72 -4.49 -1.17
C SER A 217 -7.17 -5.64 -0.30
N PRO A 218 -8.02 -6.56 0.22
CA PRO A 218 -7.56 -7.68 1.03
C PRO A 218 -6.58 -8.62 0.31
N PHE A 219 -6.76 -8.82 -1.00
CA PHE A 219 -5.88 -9.68 -1.79
C PHE A 219 -4.49 -9.07 -1.99
N LYS A 220 -4.41 -7.75 -2.23
CA LYS A 220 -3.12 -7.06 -2.35
C LYS A 220 -2.39 -7.06 -1.01
N ALA A 221 -3.12 -6.83 0.09
CA ALA A 221 -2.61 -6.86 1.45
C ALA A 221 -2.00 -8.22 1.81
N MET A 222 -2.77 -9.28 1.57
CA MET A 222 -2.36 -10.69 1.73
C MET A 222 -1.07 -11.00 0.97
N ALA A 223 -1.06 -10.71 -0.34
CA ALA A 223 0.08 -11.03 -1.20
C ALA A 223 1.33 -10.25 -0.81
N ALA A 224 1.19 -8.95 -0.52
CA ALA A 224 2.30 -8.12 -0.07
C ALA A 224 2.91 -8.69 1.22
N SER A 225 2.11 -8.92 2.25
CA SER A 225 2.60 -9.37 3.56
C SER A 225 3.32 -10.72 3.48
N GLY A 226 2.73 -11.70 2.78
CA GLY A 226 3.36 -13.02 2.60
C GLY A 226 4.68 -12.96 1.81
N LEU A 227 4.73 -12.19 0.71
CA LEU A 227 5.94 -12.06 -0.10
C LEU A 227 7.04 -11.30 0.62
N LEU A 228 6.69 -10.25 1.37
CA LEU A 228 7.64 -9.47 2.16
C LEU A 228 8.20 -10.31 3.33
N PHE A 229 7.39 -11.14 3.96
CA PHE A 229 7.84 -12.10 4.95
C PHE A 229 8.87 -13.08 4.38
N LEU A 230 8.55 -13.69 3.22
CA LEU A 230 9.48 -14.58 2.54
C LEU A 230 10.78 -13.85 2.18
N ALA A 231 10.69 -12.64 1.63
CA ALA A 231 11.85 -11.81 1.32
C ALA A 231 12.70 -11.52 2.56
N GLY A 232 12.07 -11.24 3.71
CA GLY A 232 12.74 -11.02 4.99
C GLY A 232 13.40 -12.29 5.55
N SER A 233 12.86 -13.48 5.26
CA SER A 233 13.43 -14.74 5.71
C SER A 233 14.66 -15.19 4.91
N ILE A 234 14.80 -14.77 3.65
CA ILE A 234 15.88 -15.21 2.74
C ILE A 234 17.28 -15.00 3.35
N PRO A 235 17.64 -13.79 3.85
CA PRO A 235 18.95 -13.54 4.45
C PRO A 235 19.27 -14.47 5.64
N VAL A 236 18.25 -14.94 6.35
CA VAL A 236 18.38 -15.84 7.50
C VAL A 236 18.67 -17.26 7.03
N VAL A 237 17.91 -17.74 6.04
CA VAL A 237 17.91 -19.14 5.58
C VAL A 237 19.11 -19.43 4.66
N ILE A 238 19.44 -18.48 3.78
CA ILE A 238 20.37 -18.70 2.67
C ILE A 238 21.74 -19.25 3.08
N PRO A 239 22.38 -18.86 4.21
CA PRO A 239 23.71 -19.36 4.56
C PRO A 239 23.74 -20.87 4.87
N PHE A 240 22.63 -21.42 5.39
CA PHE A 240 22.52 -22.85 5.69
C PHE A 240 22.46 -23.72 4.44
N ALA A 241 22.16 -23.15 3.26
CA ALA A 241 22.20 -23.86 1.99
C ALA A 241 23.63 -24.03 1.44
N PHE A 242 24.58 -23.20 1.85
CA PHE A 242 25.93 -23.15 1.27
C PHE A 242 27.01 -23.82 2.11
N THR A 243 26.76 -24.11 3.39
CA THR A 243 27.74 -24.74 4.27
C THR A 243 27.10 -25.80 5.17
N ARG A 244 27.88 -26.86 5.47
CA ARG A 244 27.50 -27.88 6.45
C ARG A 244 27.94 -27.55 7.86
N SER A 245 28.84 -26.58 8.03
CA SER A 245 29.28 -26.13 9.35
C SER A 245 28.23 -25.21 9.96
N VAL A 246 27.58 -25.69 11.02
CA VAL A 246 26.56 -24.92 11.76
C VAL A 246 27.12 -23.58 12.23
N GLY A 247 28.32 -23.56 12.80
CA GLY A 247 28.94 -22.31 13.27
C GLY A 247 29.15 -21.27 12.18
N VAL A 248 29.59 -21.70 10.98
CA VAL A 248 29.78 -20.79 9.84
C VAL A 248 28.45 -20.31 9.30
N ALA A 249 27.46 -21.21 9.14
CA ALA A 249 26.12 -20.86 8.68
C ALA A 249 25.45 -19.86 9.63
N THR A 250 25.46 -20.13 10.93
CA THR A 250 24.86 -19.28 11.96
C THR A 250 25.53 -17.92 12.03
N THR A 251 26.86 -17.85 11.87
CA THR A 251 27.59 -16.56 11.85
C THR A 251 27.13 -15.69 10.68
N TRP A 252 27.12 -16.25 9.46
CA TRP A 252 26.65 -15.51 8.28
C TRP A 252 25.17 -15.16 8.35
N SER A 253 24.33 -16.07 8.84
CA SER A 253 22.90 -15.84 9.05
C SER A 253 22.67 -14.68 10.03
N THR A 254 23.42 -14.63 11.13
CA THR A 254 23.37 -13.53 12.09
C THR A 254 23.80 -12.22 11.44
N ILE A 255 24.94 -12.18 10.74
CA ILE A 255 25.42 -10.95 10.08
C ILE A 255 24.39 -10.42 9.08
N LEU A 256 23.90 -11.28 8.19
CA LEU A 256 22.93 -10.90 7.17
C LEU A 256 21.60 -10.45 7.78
N THR A 257 21.13 -11.12 8.83
CA THR A 257 19.92 -10.73 9.57
C THR A 257 20.08 -9.34 10.16
N PHE A 258 21.18 -9.07 10.88
CA PHE A 258 21.40 -7.79 11.54
C PHE A 258 21.58 -6.64 10.54
N VAL A 259 22.24 -6.89 9.41
CA VAL A 259 22.31 -5.94 8.29
C VAL A 259 20.91 -5.68 7.72
N GLY A 260 20.10 -6.72 7.52
CA GLY A 260 18.71 -6.61 7.09
C GLY A 260 17.86 -5.78 8.06
N LEU A 261 17.93 -6.08 9.35
CA LEU A 261 17.19 -5.37 10.39
C LEU A 261 17.58 -3.90 10.51
N PHE A 262 18.88 -3.60 10.43
CA PHE A 262 19.37 -2.23 10.39
C PHE A 262 18.84 -1.50 9.16
N THR A 263 18.86 -2.15 7.99
CA THR A 263 18.36 -1.58 6.74
C THR A 263 16.87 -1.28 6.82
N VAL A 264 16.05 -2.24 7.29
CA VAL A 264 14.60 -2.04 7.49
C VAL A 264 14.33 -0.91 8.49
N GLY A 265 15.08 -0.84 9.59
CA GLY A 265 14.99 0.24 10.56
C GLY A 265 15.38 1.60 9.97
N ALA A 266 16.44 1.66 9.17
CA ALA A 266 16.87 2.88 8.50
C ALA A 266 15.85 3.35 7.44
N VAL A 267 15.24 2.44 6.68
CA VAL A 267 14.16 2.75 5.73
C VAL A 267 12.93 3.28 6.47
N LYS A 268 12.49 2.60 7.54
CA LYS A 268 11.42 3.08 8.44
C LYS A 268 11.73 4.49 8.95
N ALA A 269 12.98 4.75 9.33
CA ALA A 269 13.40 6.06 9.85
C ALA A 269 13.37 7.17 8.78
N ILE A 270 13.65 6.85 7.52
CA ILE A 270 13.50 7.81 6.42
C ILE A 270 12.04 8.24 6.28
N VAL A 271 11.11 7.28 6.29
CA VAL A 271 9.68 7.54 6.15
C VAL A 271 9.11 8.29 7.36
N SER A 272 9.56 7.93 8.56
CA SER A 272 9.13 8.56 9.82
C SER A 272 9.91 9.82 10.20
N ARG A 273 10.90 10.23 9.39
CA ARG A 273 11.81 11.36 9.66
C ARG A 273 12.47 11.30 11.03
N SER A 274 12.79 10.09 11.48
CA SER A 274 13.47 9.81 12.74
C SER A 274 14.95 9.48 12.51
N SER A 275 15.70 9.28 13.60
CA SER A 275 17.13 8.91 13.50
C SER A 275 17.28 7.49 12.94
N LYS A 276 17.91 7.39 11.76
CA LYS A 276 18.18 6.11 11.07
C LYS A 276 19.00 5.14 11.92
N ILE A 277 20.02 5.66 12.60
CA ILE A 277 20.91 4.87 13.45
C ILE A 277 20.11 4.32 14.63
N ARG A 278 19.31 5.16 15.30
CA ARG A 278 18.51 4.72 16.45
C ARG A 278 17.52 3.64 16.05
N SER A 279 16.76 3.83 14.98
CA SER A 279 15.76 2.84 14.56
C SER A 279 16.39 1.53 14.07
N GLY A 280 17.54 1.58 13.40
CA GLY A 280 18.27 0.38 12.98
C GLY A 280 18.81 -0.41 14.18
N LEU A 281 19.43 0.29 15.14
CA LEU A 281 19.95 -0.32 16.37
C LEU A 281 18.84 -0.90 17.24
N GLU A 282 17.68 -0.25 17.32
CA GLU A 282 16.51 -0.76 18.05
C GLU A 282 16.07 -2.14 17.52
N ASN A 283 15.93 -2.28 16.20
CA ASN A 283 15.58 -3.56 15.59
C ASN A 283 16.64 -4.64 15.88
N MET A 284 17.93 -4.31 15.74
CA MET A 284 19.04 -5.23 16.04
C MET A 284 19.03 -5.65 17.52
N LEU A 285 18.75 -4.72 18.44
CA LEU A 285 18.74 -4.99 19.87
C LEU A 285 17.58 -5.91 20.25
N ILE A 286 16.38 -5.67 19.73
CA ILE A 286 15.21 -6.53 19.94
C ILE A 286 15.49 -7.95 19.44
N ALA A 287 15.98 -8.09 18.21
CA ALA A 287 16.31 -9.39 17.64
C ALA A 287 17.49 -10.07 18.36
N GLY A 288 18.51 -9.30 18.78
CA GLY A 288 19.66 -9.83 19.52
C GLY A 288 19.28 -10.37 20.89
N LEU A 289 18.49 -9.62 21.67
CA LEU A 289 17.98 -10.10 22.96
C LEU A 289 17.06 -11.31 22.78
N GLY A 290 16.17 -11.27 21.78
CA GLY A 290 15.32 -12.40 21.43
C GLY A 290 16.11 -13.65 21.03
N GLY A 291 17.16 -13.48 20.21
CA GLY A 291 18.05 -14.56 19.79
C GLY A 291 18.83 -15.17 20.94
N ILE A 292 19.35 -14.36 21.86
CA ILE A 292 20.00 -14.86 23.10
C ILE A 292 19.01 -15.71 23.90
N GLY A 293 17.78 -15.20 24.11
CA GLY A 293 16.72 -15.94 24.79
C GLY A 293 16.38 -17.27 24.09
N ALA A 294 16.22 -17.24 22.77
CA ALA A 294 15.93 -18.42 21.97
C ALA A 294 17.04 -19.48 22.05
N TYR A 295 18.31 -19.06 21.95
CA TYR A 295 19.47 -19.96 22.06
C TYR A 295 19.48 -20.70 23.40
N TYR A 296 19.33 -19.97 24.52
CA TYR A 296 19.33 -20.56 25.84
C TYR A 296 18.11 -21.44 26.10
N LEU A 297 16.94 -21.07 25.56
CA LEU A 297 15.77 -21.93 25.60
C LEU A 297 16.01 -23.25 24.87
N GLY A 298 16.56 -23.21 23.65
CA GLY A 298 16.91 -24.41 22.90
C GLY A 298 17.91 -25.30 23.64
N ASN A 299 18.98 -24.71 24.17
CA ASN A 299 19.99 -25.41 24.95
C ASN A 299 19.40 -26.05 26.22
N PHE A 300 18.51 -25.33 26.91
CA PHE A 300 17.80 -25.85 28.08
C PHE A 300 16.93 -27.05 27.73
N LEU A 301 16.11 -26.94 26.67
CA LEU A 301 15.23 -28.02 26.23
C LEU A 301 16.02 -29.26 25.81
N GLN A 302 17.14 -29.09 25.11
CA GLN A 302 18.02 -30.20 24.76
C GLN A 302 18.56 -30.92 26.00
N GLY A 303 18.95 -30.17 27.04
CA GLY A 303 19.41 -30.75 28.30
C GLY A 303 18.32 -31.50 29.09
N VAL A 304 17.06 -31.10 28.93
CA VAL A 304 15.90 -31.79 29.54
C VAL A 304 15.53 -33.04 28.74
N LEU A 305 15.49 -32.96 27.41
CA LEU A 305 15.08 -34.05 26.52
C LEU A 305 16.14 -35.15 26.35
N ALA A 306 17.41 -34.86 26.63
CA ALA A 306 18.51 -35.83 26.57
C ALA A 306 18.63 -36.71 27.84
N ARG A 307 17.73 -36.56 28.81
CA ARG A 307 17.62 -37.40 30.02
C ARG A 307 16.56 -38.47 29.83
#